data_AF-A0A967N0K6-F1
#
_entry.id   AF-A0A967N0K6-F1
#
_cell.length_a   1.000
_cell.length_b   1.000
_cell.length_c   1.000
_cell.angle_alpha   90.00
_cell.angle_beta   90.00
_cell.angle_gamma   90.00
#
_symmetry.space_group_name_H-M   'P 1'
#
loop_
_entity.id
_entity.type
_entity.pdbx_description
1 polymer ?
#
loop_
_entity_poly.entity_id
_entity_poly.type
_entity_poly.pdbx_seq_one_letter_code
_entity_poly.pdbx_strand_id
1 'polypeptide(L)'
;MMKIFSFFFITIWCVSLLAGEITGTVKIPRASDNADAVVYIERQEDMQFEPPKEQPVMDQQNLTFIPHVLPIVVGTTVQFRNSDKVQHNIFTPSPAGDMFNLGTWKGDQ
;
A
#
# COMPACT_ATOMS: atom_id res chain seq x y z
N MET A 1 -31.05 1.22 58.11
CA MET A 1 -30.80 2.31 57.14
C MET A 1 -30.13 1.68 55.92
N MET A 2 -30.91 1.31 54.90
CA MET A 2 -30.43 0.54 53.75
C MET A 2 -30.03 1.52 52.63
N LYS A 3 -28.74 1.58 52.29
CA LYS A 3 -28.24 2.43 51.19
C LYS A 3 -28.39 1.67 49.88
N ILE A 4 -29.30 2.12 49.03
CA ILE A 4 -29.47 1.62 47.66
C ILE A 4 -28.34 2.21 46.81
N PHE A 5 -27.41 1.37 46.37
CA PHE A 5 -26.42 1.74 45.36
C PHE A 5 -27.08 1.62 43.98
N SER A 6 -27.39 2.75 43.36
CA SER A 6 -27.88 2.79 41.98
C SER A 6 -26.70 2.61 41.02
N PHE A 7 -26.64 1.46 40.35
CA PHE A 7 -25.69 1.21 39.26
C PHE A 7 -26.28 1.79 37.97
N PHE A 8 -25.66 2.86 37.47
CA PHE A 8 -25.99 3.42 36.16
C PHE A 8 -25.33 2.56 35.08
N PHE A 9 -26.11 1.69 34.42
CA PHE A 9 -25.65 0.96 33.24
C PHE A 9 -25.60 1.90 32.04
N ILE A 10 -24.40 2.33 31.63
CA ILE A 10 -24.19 3.00 30.35
C ILE A 10 -24.27 1.91 29.26
N THR A 11 -25.40 1.88 28.55
CA THR A 11 -25.55 1.03 27.36
C THR A 11 -24.76 1.65 26.21
N ILE A 12 -23.63 1.04 25.85
CA ILE A 12 -22.90 1.37 24.63
C ILE A 12 -23.76 0.91 23.45
N TRP A 13 -24.32 1.87 22.71
CA TRP A 13 -24.93 1.61 21.41
C TRP A 13 -23.80 1.42 20.40
N CYS A 14 -23.58 0.17 20.00
CA CYS A 14 -22.71 -0.14 18.88
C CYS A 14 -23.46 0.22 17.59
N VAL A 15 -23.19 1.39 17.04
CA VAL A 15 -23.66 1.74 15.70
C VAL A 15 -22.87 0.87 14.72
N SER A 16 -23.55 -0.11 14.11
CA SER A 16 -22.96 -0.87 13.02
C SER A 16 -22.80 0.06 11.82
N LEU A 17 -21.57 0.43 11.50
CA LEU A 17 -21.26 1.09 10.23
C LEU A 17 -21.54 0.08 9.11
N LEU A 18 -22.62 0.28 8.36
CA LEU A 18 -22.86 -0.45 7.12
C LEU A 18 -21.81 0.04 6.11
N ALA A 19 -20.74 -0.72 5.93
CA ALA A 19 -19.82 -0.49 4.83
C ALA A 19 -20.51 -0.91 3.52
N GLY A 20 -20.40 -0.06 2.50
CA GLY A 20 -20.79 -0.44 1.14
C GLY A 20 -19.80 -1.45 0.56
N GLU A 21 -20.29 -2.39 -0.24
CA GLU A 21 -19.45 -3.35 -0.96
C GLU A 21 -19.27 -2.91 -2.41
N ILE A 22 -18.02 -2.86 -2.89
CA ILE A 22 -17.70 -2.62 -4.29
C ILE A 22 -17.19 -3.95 -4.87
N THR A 23 -17.93 -4.52 -5.81
CA THR A 23 -17.57 -5.77 -6.48
C THR A 23 -17.46 -5.57 -7.99
N GLY A 24 -16.61 -6.38 -8.64
CA GLY A 24 -16.39 -6.31 -10.08
C GLY A 24 -15.40 -7.37 -10.57
N THR A 25 -15.25 -7.48 -11.88
CA THR A 25 -14.27 -8.39 -12.50
C THR A 25 -13.36 -7.61 -13.43
N VAL A 26 -12.05 -7.73 -13.22
CA VAL A 26 -11.04 -7.13 -14.10
C VAL A 26 -10.71 -8.11 -15.22
N LYS A 27 -10.99 -7.74 -16.47
CA LYS A 27 -10.57 -8.46 -17.68
C LYS A 27 -9.69 -7.55 -18.52
N ILE A 28 -8.46 -7.98 -18.78
CA ILE A 28 -7.51 -7.25 -19.62
C ILE A 28 -7.47 -7.93 -20.99
N PRO A 29 -8.00 -7.30 -22.05
CA PRO A 29 -7.98 -7.90 -23.37
C PRO A 29 -6.54 -8.18 -23.80
N ARG A 30 -6.29 -9.38 -24.33
CA ARG A 30 -4.99 -9.82 -24.88
C ARG A 30 -3.87 -10.07 -23.85
N ALA A 31 -4.13 -9.93 -22.55
CA ALA A 31 -3.22 -10.41 -21.51
C ALA A 31 -3.54 -11.87 -21.12
N SER A 32 -2.51 -12.65 -20.78
CA SER A 32 -2.65 -14.03 -20.28
C SER A 32 -3.28 -14.09 -18.89
N ASP A 33 -3.05 -13.05 -18.09
CA ASP A 33 -3.49 -12.91 -16.71
C ASP A 33 -3.63 -11.42 -16.35
N ASN A 34 -3.91 -11.14 -15.09
CA ASN A 34 -4.05 -9.80 -14.52
C ASN A 34 -3.10 -9.58 -13.33
N ALA A 35 -1.95 -10.26 -13.30
CA ALA A 35 -1.05 -10.28 -12.14
C ALA A 35 -0.59 -8.87 -11.71
N ASP A 36 -0.41 -7.97 -12.68
CA ASP A 36 0.09 -6.60 -12.46
C ASP A 36 -1.02 -5.53 -12.50
N ALA A 37 -2.29 -5.94 -12.52
CA ALA A 37 -3.40 -5.01 -12.56
C ALA A 37 -3.57 -4.28 -11.22
N VAL A 38 -3.59 -2.95 -11.24
CA VAL A 38 -3.89 -2.13 -10.06
C VAL A 38 -5.33 -1.67 -10.11
N VAL A 39 -6.12 -2.05 -9.10
CA VAL A 39 -7.48 -1.53 -8.87
C VAL A 39 -7.42 -0.57 -7.69
N TYR A 40 -7.91 0.64 -7.88
CA TYR A 40 -7.93 1.66 -6.84
C TYR A 40 -9.23 2.46 -6.88
N ILE A 41 -9.56 3.08 -5.75
CA ILE A 41 -10.63 4.06 -5.67
C ILE A 41 -10.01 5.43 -5.86
N GLU A 42 -10.53 6.19 -6.82
CA GLU A 42 -10.10 7.56 -7.03
C GLU A 42 -10.44 8.42 -5.81
N ARG A 43 -9.48 9.26 -5.40
CA ARG A 43 -9.66 10.16 -4.26
C ARG A 43 -10.69 11.24 -4.60
N GLN A 44 -11.71 11.40 -3.76
CA GLN A 44 -12.56 12.59 -3.71
C GLN A 44 -12.09 13.55 -2.60
N GLU A 45 -12.49 14.82 -2.65
CA GLU A 45 -11.98 15.88 -1.75
C GLU A 45 -12.07 15.51 -0.26
N ASP A 46 -13.14 14.80 0.13
CA ASP A 46 -13.37 14.39 1.52
C ASP A 46 -12.71 13.06 1.91
N MET A 47 -11.97 12.43 0.98
CA MET A 47 -11.30 11.14 1.22
C MET A 47 -9.82 11.34 1.55
N GLN A 48 -9.43 10.91 2.75
CA GLN A 48 -8.03 10.85 3.18
C GLN A 48 -7.58 9.39 3.29
N PHE A 49 -6.45 9.10 2.66
CA PHE A 49 -5.77 7.81 2.75
C PHE A 49 -4.41 8.05 3.38
N GLU A 50 -4.26 7.59 4.62
CA GLU A 50 -2.99 7.64 5.34
C GLU A 50 -2.01 6.59 4.78
N PRO A 51 -0.72 6.93 4.65
CA PRO A 51 0.27 5.94 4.24
C PRO A 51 0.39 4.81 5.27
N PRO A 52 0.71 3.58 4.83
CA PRO A 52 0.97 2.48 5.74
C PRO A 52 2.06 2.82 6.76
N LYS A 53 1.88 2.38 8.01
CA LYS A 53 2.90 2.54 9.06
C LYS A 53 4.13 1.65 8.80
N GLU A 54 3.90 0.46 8.28
CA GLU A 54 4.95 -0.45 7.85
C GLU A 54 5.38 -0.07 6.43
N GLN A 55 6.69 0.10 6.24
CA GLN A 55 7.22 0.45 4.94
C GLN A 55 7.12 -0.75 4.00
N PRO A 56 6.42 -0.63 2.86
CA PRO A 56 6.45 -1.69 1.87
C PRO A 56 7.87 -1.84 1.31
N VAL A 57 8.24 -3.08 0.99
CA VAL A 57 9.56 -3.42 0.46
C VAL A 57 9.44 -3.67 -1.04
N MET A 58 10.37 -3.06 -1.79
CA MET A 58 10.64 -3.36 -3.19
C MET A 58 12.03 -3.98 -3.27
N ASP A 59 12.10 -5.28 -3.49
CA ASP A 59 13.36 -6.01 -3.57
C ASP A 59 13.88 -6.10 -5.00
N GLN A 60 15.18 -6.31 -5.14
CA GLN A 60 15.84 -6.56 -6.41
C GLN A 60 16.46 -7.95 -6.35
N GLN A 61 15.89 -8.86 -7.13
CA GLN A 61 16.31 -10.26 -7.20
C GLN A 61 16.26 -10.73 -8.66
N ASN A 62 17.26 -11.51 -9.06
CA ASN A 62 17.43 -12.01 -10.42
C ASN A 62 17.35 -10.89 -11.48
N LEU A 63 17.93 -9.72 -11.16
CA LEU A 63 17.92 -8.53 -12.01
C LEU A 63 16.52 -7.94 -12.27
N THR A 64 15.57 -8.21 -11.37
CA THR A 64 14.18 -7.73 -11.46
C THR A 64 13.71 -7.09 -10.16
N PHE A 65 12.76 -6.17 -10.26
CA PHE A 65 12.05 -5.63 -9.10
C PHE A 65 10.94 -6.57 -8.65
N ILE A 66 10.89 -6.89 -7.36
CA ILE A 66 9.92 -7.78 -6.73
C ILE A 66 9.26 -7.04 -5.55
N PRO A 67 7.94 -6.82 -5.57
CA PRO A 67 6.99 -7.20 -6.63
C PRO A 67 7.20 -6.41 -7.92
N HIS A 68 6.71 -6.93 -9.06
CA HIS A 68 6.83 -6.23 -10.34
C HIS A 68 6.09 -4.88 -10.34
N VAL A 69 4.93 -4.83 -9.66
CA VAL A 69 4.15 -3.61 -9.42
C VAL A 69 3.90 -3.47 -7.92
N LEU A 70 4.21 -2.29 -7.36
CA LEU A 70 3.96 -1.93 -5.96
C LEU A 70 3.10 -0.65 -5.90
N PRO A 71 1.78 -0.75 -5.75
CA PRO A 71 0.93 0.42 -5.58
C PRO A 71 1.13 1.04 -4.19
N ILE A 72 1.30 2.35 -4.14
CA ILE A 72 1.47 3.13 -2.90
C ILE A 72 0.60 4.39 -2.94
N VAL A 73 0.31 4.95 -1.76
CA VAL A 73 -0.32 6.26 -1.62
C VAL A 73 0.71 7.36 -1.36
N VAL A 74 0.36 8.61 -1.62
CA VAL A 74 1.22 9.77 -1.37
C VAL A 74 1.68 9.78 0.09
N GLY A 75 2.97 10.06 0.31
CA GLY A 75 3.59 10.05 1.64
C GLY A 75 4.14 8.69 2.08
N THR A 76 3.89 7.61 1.33
CA THR A 76 4.47 6.29 1.63
C THR A 76 5.99 6.33 1.44
N THR A 77 6.74 5.85 2.44
CA THR A 77 8.17 5.58 2.31
C THR A 77 8.36 4.11 1.91
N VAL A 78 9.00 3.87 0.77
CA VAL A 78 9.29 2.51 0.26
C VAL A 78 10.73 2.14 0.62
N GLN A 79 10.92 0.93 1.13
CA GLN A 79 12.24 0.37 1.35
C GLN A 79 12.68 -0.41 0.10
N PHE A 80 13.79 0.01 -0.51
CA PHE A 80 14.40 -0.73 -1.60
C PHE A 80 15.50 -1.65 -1.06
N ARG A 81 15.46 -2.92 -1.47
CA ARG A 81 16.45 -3.93 -1.08
C ARG A 81 17.12 -4.50 -2.31
N ASN A 82 18.38 -4.90 -2.17
CA ASN A 82 19.13 -5.61 -3.21
C ASN A 82 19.56 -6.97 -2.68
N SER A 83 18.79 -8.01 -3.01
CA SER A 83 19.09 -9.42 -2.68
C SER A 83 19.80 -10.18 -3.79
N ASP A 84 20.30 -9.49 -4.83
CA ASP A 84 21.25 -10.06 -5.77
C ASP A 84 22.68 -9.94 -5.25
N LYS A 85 23.63 -10.60 -5.94
CA LYS A 85 25.08 -10.43 -5.67
C LYS A 85 25.69 -9.23 -6.39
N VAL A 86 25.00 -8.72 -7.41
CA VAL A 86 25.45 -7.58 -8.22
C VAL A 86 24.90 -6.28 -7.68
N GLN A 87 25.54 -5.17 -8.05
CA GLN A 87 25.07 -3.85 -7.67
C GLN A 87 23.86 -3.44 -8.51
N HIS A 88 22.90 -2.77 -7.87
CA HIS A 88 21.69 -2.27 -8.50
C HIS A 88 21.47 -0.79 -8.20
N ASN A 89 20.82 -0.08 -9.12
CA ASN A 89 20.46 1.32 -8.98
C ASN A 89 18.94 1.50 -8.89
N ILE A 90 18.50 2.50 -8.13
CA ILE A 90 17.11 2.96 -8.09
C ILE A 90 17.01 4.32 -8.81
N PHE A 91 16.53 4.29 -10.05
CA PHE A 91 16.47 5.44 -10.94
C PHE A 91 15.23 5.37 -11.83
N THR A 92 14.68 6.54 -12.15
CA THR A 92 13.69 6.69 -13.21
C THR A 92 14.01 7.92 -14.08
N PRO A 93 14.04 7.79 -15.41
CA PRO A 93 14.08 8.93 -16.32
C PRO A 93 12.68 9.49 -16.61
N SER A 94 11.62 8.88 -16.08
CA SER A 94 10.24 9.23 -16.43
C SER A 94 9.82 10.54 -15.76
N PRO A 95 9.25 11.49 -16.51
CA PRO A 95 8.60 12.68 -15.93
C PRO A 95 7.46 12.33 -14.97
N ALA A 96 6.81 11.16 -15.15
CA ALA A 96 5.73 10.73 -14.27
C ALA A 96 6.21 10.35 -12.85
N GLY A 97 7.52 10.15 -12.67
CA GLY A 97 8.13 9.87 -11.37
C GLY A 97 9.15 10.93 -10.97
N ASP A 98 8.97 12.19 -11.40
CA ASP A 98 9.83 13.33 -11.08
C ASP A 98 11.33 13.15 -11.41
N MET A 99 11.67 12.20 -12.29
CA MET A 99 13.03 12.00 -12.82
C MET A 99 14.12 11.95 -11.72
N PHE A 100 14.14 10.91 -10.89
CA PHE A 100 15.13 10.77 -9.81
C PHE A 100 16.22 9.72 -10.09
N ASN A 101 17.36 9.88 -9.41
CA ASN A 101 18.38 8.84 -9.22
C ASN A 101 18.75 8.79 -7.74
N LEU A 102 18.40 7.70 -7.05
CA LEU A 102 18.68 7.57 -5.61
C LEU A 102 20.08 7.01 -5.33
N GLY A 103 20.72 6.39 -6.32
CA GLY A 103 22.08 5.83 -6.20
C GLY A 103 22.14 4.34 -6.52
N THR A 104 23.30 3.74 -6.22
CA THR A 104 23.61 2.33 -6.49
C THR A 104 23.99 1.63 -5.18
N TRP A 105 23.38 0.49 -4.89
CA TRP A 105 23.61 -0.30 -3.68
C TRP A 105 24.25 -1.65 -3.98
N LYS A 106 25.05 -2.12 -3.01
CA LYS A 106 25.62 -3.47 -3.04
C LYS A 106 24.53 -4.52 -2.85
N GLY A 107 24.86 -5.72 -3.30
CA GLY A 107 24.05 -6.92 -3.10
C GLY A 107 24.02 -7.43 -1.66
N ASP A 108 23.27 -8.51 -1.47
CA ASP A 108 23.10 -9.24 -0.21
C ASP A 108 22.60 -8.35 0.96
N GLN A 109 21.65 -7.45 0.66
CA GLN A 109 20.93 -6.62 1.65
C GLN A 109 19.59 -7.23 2.07
#